data_AF-A0A3B0BRH1-F1
#
_entry.id   AF-A0A3B0BRH1-F1
#
_cell.length_a   1.000
_cell.length_b   1.000
_cell.length_c   1.000
_cell.angle_alpha   90.00
_cell.angle_beta   90.00
_cell.angle_gamma   90.00
#
_symmetry.space_group_name_H-M   'P 1'
#
loop_
_entity.id
_entity.type
_entity.pdbx_description
1 polymer ?
#
loop_
_entity_poly.entity_id
_entity_poly.type
_entity_poly.pdbx_seq_one_letter_code
_entity_poly.pdbx_strand_id
1 'polypeptide(L)'
;MMVGKSIRKCILATVVPMVVFFASCKEEQCALDIYSTTHGYIDYFKSNYDLREINYLVKVTIDSSNQDYLGYRINAFSSLMEKEDDVPSDFDIYSEFRITFHFKKLGKSEKFKMKRNLVENGFYTFDNLLIDSNYPEWVVLENKETKCLRLIKDASYMTLDELISSSKVPKSK
;
A
#
# COMPACT_ATOMS: atom_id res chain seq x y z
N MET A 1 18.98 81.05 9.58
CA MET A 1 20.20 80.28 9.25
C MET A 1 20.17 78.97 9.99
N MET A 2 20.77 77.94 9.38
CA MET A 2 20.93 76.54 9.81
C MET A 2 19.83 75.54 9.46
N VAL A 3 20.32 74.49 8.81
CA VAL A 3 19.73 73.34 8.14
C VAL A 3 19.82 72.14 9.09
N GLY A 4 18.89 71.18 9.01
CA GLY A 4 19.14 69.85 9.60
C GLY A 4 18.04 68.80 9.37
N LYS A 5 18.13 68.10 8.22
CA LYS A 5 17.98 66.64 7.96
C LYS A 5 17.14 65.80 8.98
N SER A 6 16.05 65.14 8.56
CA SER A 6 15.95 63.83 7.86
C SER A 6 16.03 62.59 8.76
N ILE A 7 15.03 61.69 8.62
CA ILE A 7 15.00 60.19 8.68
C ILE A 7 13.57 59.81 9.13
N ARG A 8 12.60 59.61 8.23
CA ARG A 8 12.21 58.37 7.51
C ARG A 8 11.80 57.18 8.39
N LYS A 9 10.48 56.96 8.41
CA LYS A 9 9.73 55.69 8.22
C LYS A 9 10.06 54.52 9.16
N CYS A 10 9.25 54.34 10.21
CA CYS A 10 9.05 53.05 10.86
C CYS A 10 7.98 52.24 10.12
N ILE A 11 8.48 51.35 9.26
CA ILE A 11 8.12 49.94 9.11
C ILE A 11 6.64 49.60 9.36
N LEU A 12 5.96 49.46 8.23
CA LEU A 12 4.83 48.56 8.02
C LEU A 12 5.32 47.12 8.25
N ALA A 13 4.87 46.45 9.31
CA ALA A 13 4.99 45.01 9.45
C ALA A 13 3.58 44.45 9.59
N THR A 14 3.06 44.07 8.43
CA THR A 14 1.78 43.43 8.17
C THR A 14 1.67 42.15 8.99
N VAL A 15 0.79 42.14 9.99
CA VAL A 15 0.39 40.91 10.68
C VAL A 15 -0.68 40.24 9.82
N VAL A 16 -0.27 39.19 9.13
CA VAL A 16 -1.10 38.21 8.47
C VAL A 16 -1.84 37.38 9.53
N PRO A 17 -3.16 37.16 9.37
CA PRO A 17 -3.74 35.85 9.65
C PRO A 17 -4.29 35.30 8.32
N MET A 18 -3.52 34.45 7.66
CA MET A 18 -3.50 33.00 7.85
C MET A 18 -4.80 32.39 7.34
N VAL A 19 -4.71 32.03 6.07
CA VAL A 19 -5.46 31.00 5.36
C VAL A 19 -6.00 29.92 6.31
N VAL A 20 -7.33 29.84 6.43
CA VAL A 20 -8.03 28.63 6.88
C VAL A 20 -9.06 28.29 5.82
N PHE A 21 -8.55 27.90 4.65
CA PHE A 21 -9.28 27.12 3.66
C PHE A 21 -8.96 25.66 3.96
N PHE A 22 -9.70 25.03 4.88
CA PHE A 22 -9.75 23.57 4.96
C PHE A 22 -11.12 23.12 4.49
N ALA A 23 -11.36 23.33 3.18
CA ALA A 23 -12.26 22.43 2.47
C ALA A 23 -11.64 21.04 2.57
N SER A 24 -12.44 20.07 3.03
CA SER A 24 -12.08 18.66 3.20
C SER A 24 -11.62 18.03 1.87
N CYS A 25 -10.36 18.21 1.50
CA CYS A 25 -9.67 17.34 0.57
C CYS A 25 -9.32 16.06 1.33
N LYS A 26 -9.98 14.94 0.99
CA LYS A 26 -9.43 13.61 1.28
C LYS A 26 -8.07 13.59 0.57
N GLU A 27 -6.97 13.56 1.32
CA GLU A 27 -5.63 13.62 0.76
C GLU A 27 -5.42 12.49 -0.25
N GLU A 28 -5.35 12.83 -1.53
CA GLU A 28 -4.63 12.03 -2.51
C GLU A 28 -3.15 12.17 -2.17
N GLN A 29 -2.62 11.21 -1.42
CA GLN A 29 -1.20 11.16 -1.11
C GLN A 29 -0.48 10.57 -2.32
N CYS A 30 0.04 11.44 -3.19
CA CYS A 30 0.83 11.02 -4.36
C CYS A 30 2.24 10.49 -4.00
N ALA A 31 2.46 10.09 -2.73
CA ALA A 31 3.72 9.59 -2.19
C ALA A 31 3.54 8.30 -1.35
N LEU A 32 2.44 7.57 -1.53
CA LEU A 32 2.31 6.23 -0.96
C LEU A 32 3.25 5.26 -1.71
N ASP A 33 3.93 4.38 -0.99
CA ASP A 33 4.75 3.31 -1.54
C ASP A 33 4.14 1.97 -1.12
N ILE A 34 4.09 0.99 -2.03
CA ILE A 34 3.41 -0.29 -1.78
C ILE A 34 4.09 -1.05 -0.64
N TYR A 35 5.42 -1.06 -0.56
CA TYR A 35 6.15 -1.71 0.53
C TYR A 35 5.80 -1.08 1.88
N SER A 36 5.91 0.24 1.98
CA SER A 36 5.58 1.01 3.18
C SER A 36 4.12 0.82 3.61
N THR A 37 3.21 0.71 2.63
CA THR A 37 1.78 0.45 2.89
C THR A 37 1.56 -0.95 3.43
N THR A 38 2.25 -1.95 2.88
CA THR A 38 2.20 -3.34 3.36
C THR A 38 2.75 -3.47 4.79
N HIS A 39 3.81 -2.75 5.14
CA HIS A 39 4.31 -2.70 6.52
C HIS A 39 3.28 -2.07 7.47
N GLY A 40 2.63 -0.98 7.07
CA GLY A 40 1.54 -0.38 7.83
C GLY A 40 0.33 -1.30 8.00
N TYR A 41 0.03 -2.14 7.00
CA TYR A 41 -0.98 -3.19 7.11
C TYR A 41 -0.61 -4.24 8.15
N ILE A 42 0.64 -4.69 8.16
CA ILE A 42 1.15 -5.67 9.14
C ILE A 42 1.06 -5.09 10.56
N ASP A 43 1.47 -3.84 10.76
CA ASP A 43 1.38 -3.18 12.07
C ASP A 43 -0.08 -3.04 12.55
N TYR A 44 -1.00 -2.75 11.64
CA TYR A 44 -2.44 -2.78 11.91
C TYR A 44 -2.92 -4.19 12.29
N PHE A 45 -2.51 -5.22 11.55
CA PHE A 45 -2.93 -6.59 11.82
C PHE A 45 -2.42 -7.07 13.19
N LYS A 46 -1.14 -6.82 13.52
CA LYS A 46 -0.56 -7.14 14.83
C LYS A 46 -1.26 -6.45 16.01
N SER A 47 -1.72 -5.22 15.82
CA SER A 47 -2.36 -4.45 16.88
C SER A 47 -3.83 -4.83 17.13
N ASN A 48 -4.50 -5.42 16.13
CA ASN A 48 -5.94 -5.72 16.20
C ASN A 48 -6.25 -7.22 16.36
N TYR A 49 -5.31 -8.11 16.04
CA TYR A 49 -5.50 -9.56 16.10
C TYR A 49 -4.50 -10.19 17.09
N ASP A 50 -4.97 -11.07 18.00
CA ASP A 50 -4.13 -11.75 19.02
C ASP A 50 -3.27 -12.84 18.36
N LEU A 51 -2.11 -12.44 17.82
CA LEU A 51 -1.22 -13.32 17.07
C LEU A 51 -0.40 -14.19 18.02
N ARG A 52 -0.87 -15.41 18.28
CA ARG A 52 -0.13 -16.41 19.05
C ARG A 52 0.62 -17.42 18.18
N GLU A 53 0.39 -17.44 16.86
CA GLU A 53 1.05 -18.36 15.92
C GLU A 53 2.05 -17.63 14.99
N ILE A 54 3.19 -18.26 14.72
CA ILE A 54 4.46 -17.60 14.35
C ILE A 54 4.71 -17.55 12.81
N ASN A 55 3.74 -17.90 11.95
CA ASN A 55 4.01 -17.99 10.50
C ASN A 55 2.88 -17.43 9.63
N TYR A 56 2.70 -16.11 9.66
CA TYR A 56 1.81 -15.43 8.72
C TYR A 56 2.53 -15.11 7.40
N LEU A 57 1.80 -15.31 6.31
CA LEU A 57 2.18 -14.87 4.96
C LEU A 57 1.30 -13.69 4.57
N VAL A 58 1.90 -12.56 4.20
CA VAL A 58 1.21 -11.46 3.56
C VAL A 58 1.46 -11.52 2.07
N LYS A 59 0.38 -11.64 1.30
CA LYS A 59 0.44 -11.66 -0.15
C LYS A 59 0.00 -10.31 -0.69
N VAL A 60 0.79 -9.76 -1.59
CA VAL A 60 0.44 -8.55 -2.37
C VAL A 60 0.22 -8.96 -3.81
N THR A 61 -1.02 -8.85 -4.30
CA THR A 61 -1.39 -9.23 -5.67
C THR A 61 -1.86 -8.02 -6.47
N ILE A 62 -1.52 -8.01 -7.75
CA ILE A 62 -2.17 -7.09 -8.68
C ILE A 62 -3.58 -7.59 -8.96
N ASP A 63 -4.56 -6.73 -8.70
CA ASP A 63 -5.95 -6.94 -9.06
C ASP A 63 -6.17 -6.76 -10.58
N SER A 64 -7.27 -7.34 -11.07
CA SER A 64 -7.79 -7.07 -12.41
C SER A 64 -7.84 -5.57 -12.67
N SER A 65 -7.12 -5.11 -13.69
CA SER A 65 -6.96 -3.67 -13.96
C SER A 65 -8.16 -3.10 -14.72
N ASN A 66 -8.65 -1.92 -14.29
CA ASN A 66 -9.61 -1.10 -15.03
C ASN A 66 -8.85 -0.14 -15.98
N GLN A 67 -9.52 0.52 -16.94
CA GLN A 67 -8.92 1.51 -17.84
C GLN A 67 -8.13 2.59 -17.09
N ASP A 68 -8.71 3.15 -16.01
CA ASP A 68 -8.11 4.28 -15.28
C ASP A 68 -7.27 3.86 -14.07
N TYR A 69 -7.48 2.65 -13.53
CA TYR A 69 -6.94 2.24 -12.23
C TYR A 69 -6.23 0.88 -12.27
N LEU A 70 -5.23 0.75 -11.40
CA LEU A 70 -4.58 -0.49 -11.04
C LEU A 70 -4.76 -0.73 -9.53
N GLY A 71 -5.23 -1.90 -9.14
CA GLY A 71 -5.39 -2.27 -7.72
C GLY A 71 -4.25 -3.16 -7.26
N TYR A 72 -3.75 -2.92 -6.05
CA TYR A 72 -2.85 -3.81 -5.33
C TYR A 72 -3.58 -4.30 -4.08
N ARG A 73 -3.90 -5.59 -4.00
CA ARG A 73 -4.56 -6.20 -2.84
C ARG A 73 -3.52 -6.76 -1.88
N ILE A 74 -3.66 -6.45 -0.62
CA ILE A 74 -2.78 -6.86 0.48
C ILE A 74 -3.62 -7.71 1.44
N ASN A 75 -3.24 -8.98 1.56
CA ASN A 75 -4.00 -9.99 2.32
C ASN A 75 -3.05 -10.78 3.22
N ALA A 76 -3.46 -11.05 4.46
CA ALA A 76 -2.76 -11.95 5.37
C ALA A 76 -3.38 -13.35 5.35
N PHE A 77 -2.50 -14.35 5.40
CA PHE A 77 -2.80 -15.78 5.43
C PHE A 77 -2.10 -16.40 6.65
N SER A 78 -2.77 -17.33 7.33
CA SER A 78 -2.25 -18.07 8.49
C SER A 78 -1.34 -19.25 8.13
N SER A 79 -0.67 -19.21 6.98
CA SER A 79 0.11 -20.34 6.47
C SER A 79 1.20 -19.87 5.49
N LEU A 80 2.07 -20.81 5.08
CA LEU A 80 3.03 -20.59 4.00
C LEU A 80 2.34 -20.78 2.63
N MET A 81 3.07 -20.58 1.53
CA MET A 81 2.55 -20.75 0.18
C MET A 81 2.15 -22.21 -0.09
N GLU A 82 0.94 -22.41 -0.61
CA GLU A 82 0.36 -23.75 -0.82
C GLU A 82 0.76 -24.40 -2.16
N LYS A 83 0.99 -23.60 -3.21
CA LYS A 83 1.23 -24.11 -4.57
C LYS A 83 2.63 -23.76 -5.05
N GLU A 84 3.44 -24.76 -5.36
CA GLU A 84 4.79 -24.57 -5.92
C GLU A 84 4.82 -23.70 -7.20
N ASP A 85 3.72 -23.68 -7.96
CA ASP A 85 3.62 -22.89 -9.20
C ASP A 85 3.23 -21.43 -8.97
N ASP A 86 2.73 -21.10 -7.77
CA ASP A 86 2.53 -19.73 -7.34
C ASP A 86 3.89 -19.17 -6.92
N VAL A 87 4.57 -18.47 -7.82
CA VAL A 87 5.91 -17.91 -7.59
C VAL A 87 5.82 -16.40 -7.72
N PRO A 88 6.00 -15.62 -6.63
CA PRO A 88 5.98 -14.15 -6.68
C PRO A 88 7.11 -13.60 -7.54
N SER A 89 6.97 -12.34 -7.94
CA SER A 89 8.04 -11.59 -8.59
C SER A 89 9.08 -11.05 -7.61
N ASP A 90 8.71 -10.89 -6.34
CA ASP A 90 9.58 -10.39 -5.27
C ASP A 90 9.11 -10.90 -3.91
N PHE A 91 9.97 -10.90 -2.89
CA PHE A 91 9.57 -11.22 -1.51
C PHE A 91 10.37 -10.41 -0.49
N ASP A 92 9.79 -10.26 0.69
CA ASP A 92 10.39 -9.56 1.82
C ASP A 92 10.02 -10.26 3.14
N ILE A 93 10.70 -9.90 4.23
CA ILE A 93 10.38 -10.35 5.59
C ILE A 93 10.35 -9.10 6.48
N TYR A 94 9.18 -8.80 7.05
CA TYR A 94 9.01 -7.67 7.97
C TYR A 94 8.34 -8.12 9.26
N SER A 95 8.97 -7.85 10.40
CA SER A 95 8.41 -8.15 11.73
C SER A 95 7.88 -9.59 11.86
N GLU A 96 8.64 -10.56 11.35
CA GLU A 96 8.33 -12.01 11.31
C GLU A 96 7.28 -12.43 10.26
N PHE A 97 6.59 -11.47 9.63
CA PHE A 97 5.72 -11.75 8.49
C PHE A 97 6.56 -12.01 7.25
N ARG A 98 6.23 -13.10 6.57
CA ARG A 98 6.73 -13.38 5.23
C ARG A 98 5.87 -12.62 4.25
N ILE A 99 6.46 -11.83 3.37
CA ILE A 99 5.73 -11.01 2.39
C ILE A 99 6.07 -11.49 1.00
N THR A 100 5.05 -11.71 0.15
CA THR A 100 5.24 -12.08 -1.25
C THR A 100 4.53 -11.10 -2.18
N PHE A 101 5.22 -10.67 -3.23
CA PHE A 101 4.73 -9.66 -4.16
C PHE A 101 4.56 -10.23 -5.57
N HIS A 102 3.35 -10.16 -6.10
CA HIS A 102 2.97 -10.65 -7.42
C HIS A 102 2.69 -9.47 -8.37
N PHE A 103 3.71 -8.65 -8.63
CA PHE A 103 3.60 -7.46 -9.46
C PHE A 103 3.71 -7.71 -10.96
N LYS A 104 4.31 -8.84 -11.36
CA LYS A 104 4.49 -9.17 -12.78
C LYS A 104 4.68 -10.65 -12.97
N LYS A 105 4.42 -11.11 -14.19
CA LYS A 105 4.71 -12.48 -14.60
C LYS A 105 6.21 -12.65 -14.80
N LEU A 106 6.83 -13.56 -14.05
CA LEU A 106 8.23 -13.93 -14.21
C LEU A 106 8.47 -14.85 -15.42
N GLY A 107 9.63 -14.71 -16.07
CA GLY A 107 10.11 -15.63 -17.09
C GLY A 107 10.57 -16.98 -16.50
N LYS A 108 10.79 -18.00 -17.35
CA LYS A 108 11.12 -19.36 -16.91
C LYS A 108 12.38 -19.43 -16.03
N SER A 109 13.45 -18.72 -16.41
CA SER A 109 14.70 -18.71 -15.64
C SER A 109 14.55 -17.99 -14.30
N GLU A 110 13.82 -16.86 -14.28
CA GLU A 110 13.54 -16.09 -13.06
C GLU A 110 12.69 -16.90 -12.10
N LYS A 111 11.63 -17.56 -12.58
CA LYS A 111 10.79 -18.46 -11.78
C LYS A 111 11.61 -19.54 -11.09
N PHE A 112 12.55 -20.16 -11.80
CA PHE A 112 13.40 -21.20 -11.22
C PHE A 112 14.28 -20.65 -10.09
N LYS A 113 14.94 -19.50 -10.31
CA LYS A 113 15.77 -18.85 -9.28
C LYS A 113 14.93 -18.43 -8.07
N MET A 114 13.79 -17.81 -8.31
CA MET A 114 12.89 -17.33 -7.26
C MET A 114 12.32 -18.48 -6.44
N LYS A 115 11.84 -19.55 -7.10
CA LYS A 115 11.34 -20.76 -6.43
C LYS A 115 12.38 -21.34 -5.48
N ARG A 116 13.62 -21.49 -5.94
CA ARG A 116 14.72 -21.99 -5.10
C ARG A 116 14.93 -21.11 -3.87
N ASN A 117 14.92 -19.79 -4.05
CA ASN A 117 15.09 -18.83 -2.96
C ASN A 117 13.95 -18.90 -1.93
N LEU A 118 12.70 -19.02 -2.38
CA LEU A 118 11.53 -19.16 -1.51
C LEU A 118 11.55 -20.45 -0.69
N VAL A 119 11.97 -21.57 -1.29
CA VAL A 119 12.16 -22.84 -0.57
C VAL A 119 13.27 -22.69 0.48
N GLU A 120 14.41 -22.11 0.11
CA GLU A 120 15.54 -21.89 1.02
C GLU A 120 15.17 -20.98 2.21
N ASN A 121 14.23 -20.04 2.03
CA ASN A 121 13.73 -19.14 3.08
C ASN A 121 12.45 -19.64 3.79
N GLY A 122 12.01 -20.86 3.51
CA GLY A 122 10.87 -21.48 4.20
C GLY A 122 9.52 -20.81 3.92
N PHE A 123 9.28 -20.40 2.67
CA PHE A 123 8.01 -19.82 2.22
C PHE A 123 6.97 -20.84 1.73
N TYR A 124 7.30 -22.13 1.64
CA TYR A 124 6.39 -23.19 1.19
C TYR A 124 6.07 -24.19 2.31
N THR A 125 4.81 -24.59 2.44
CA THR A 125 4.42 -25.77 3.24
C THR A 125 4.57 -27.03 2.39
N PHE A 126 5.30 -28.03 2.88
CA PHE A 126 5.37 -29.35 2.23
C PHE A 126 4.22 -30.29 2.63
N ASP A 127 3.45 -29.92 3.66
CA ASP A 127 2.31 -30.69 4.19
C ASP A 127 0.97 -29.94 3.96
N ASN A 128 -0.13 -30.71 3.85
CA ASN A 128 -1.50 -30.24 3.60
C ASN A 128 -2.15 -29.55 4.83
N LEU A 129 -1.50 -28.57 5.44
CA LEU A 129 -2.13 -27.73 6.45
C LEU A 129 -2.90 -26.59 5.78
N LEU A 130 -4.19 -26.86 5.56
CA LEU A 130 -5.19 -25.89 5.09
C LEU A 130 -5.73 -25.10 6.29
N ILE A 131 -5.18 -23.92 6.51
CA ILE A 131 -5.91 -22.86 7.19
C ILE A 131 -5.81 -21.62 6.30
N ASP A 132 -6.62 -21.61 5.24
CA ASP A 132 -6.81 -20.44 4.38
C ASP A 132 -7.91 -19.57 4.98
N SER A 133 -7.55 -18.76 5.97
CA SER A 133 -8.47 -17.79 6.53
C SER A 133 -8.10 -16.40 6.04
N ASN A 134 -8.78 -15.93 4.99
CA ASN A 134 -8.63 -14.57 4.49
C ASN A 134 -9.12 -13.58 5.56
N TYR A 135 -8.19 -12.94 6.27
CA TYR A 135 -8.46 -11.92 7.28
C TYR A 135 -7.72 -10.61 6.94
N PRO A 136 -8.26 -9.48 7.44
CA PRO A 136 -8.86 -8.42 6.62
C PRO A 136 -8.00 -7.95 5.44
N GLU A 137 -8.63 -7.45 4.38
CA GLU A 137 -7.92 -7.02 3.17
C GLU A 137 -7.76 -5.50 3.08
N TRP A 138 -6.58 -5.02 2.68
CA TRP A 138 -6.38 -3.64 2.24
C TRP A 138 -6.15 -3.59 0.73
N VAL A 139 -6.64 -2.54 0.08
CA VAL A 139 -6.41 -2.31 -1.35
C VAL A 139 -5.79 -0.94 -1.57
N VAL A 140 -4.70 -0.89 -2.32
CA VAL A 140 -4.11 0.34 -2.83
C VAL A 140 -4.55 0.55 -4.28
N LEU A 141 -5.26 1.63 -4.56
CA LEU A 141 -5.62 2.04 -5.91
C LEU A 141 -4.59 3.02 -6.46
N GLU A 142 -3.96 2.68 -7.58
CA GLU A 142 -3.13 3.58 -8.37
C GLU A 142 -3.97 4.18 -9.50
N ASN A 143 -4.06 5.50 -9.57
CA ASN A 143 -4.50 6.17 -10.78
C ASN A 143 -3.38 6.06 -11.83
N LYS A 144 -3.67 5.48 -12.99
CA LYS A 144 -2.64 5.23 -14.01
C LYS A 144 -2.06 6.49 -14.63
N GLU A 145 -2.86 7.56 -14.72
CA GLU A 145 -2.48 8.84 -15.30
C GLU A 145 -1.64 9.66 -14.32
N THR A 146 -2.17 9.88 -13.12
CA THR A 146 -1.53 10.77 -12.13
C THR A 146 -0.49 10.07 -11.27
N LYS A 147 -0.46 8.73 -11.28
CA LYS A 147 0.37 7.89 -10.39
C LYS A 147 0.09 8.08 -8.91
N CYS A 148 -0.97 8.80 -8.56
CA CYS A 148 -1.36 8.97 -7.17
C CYS A 148 -1.98 7.67 -6.67
N LEU A 149 -1.59 7.30 -5.45
CA LEU A 149 -1.99 6.07 -4.79
C LEU A 149 -2.97 6.41 -3.68
N ARG A 150 -4.00 5.56 -3.53
CA ARG A 150 -5.02 5.72 -2.51
C ARG A 150 -5.24 4.41 -1.79
N LEU A 151 -5.05 4.44 -0.48
CA LEU A 151 -5.32 3.30 0.38
C LEU A 151 -6.81 3.21 0.74
N ILE A 152 -7.39 2.03 0.58
CA ILE A 152 -8.71 1.64 1.05
C ILE A 152 -8.51 0.47 2.03
N LYS A 153 -8.94 0.67 3.27
CA LYS A 153 -8.89 -0.35 4.33
C LYS A 153 -10.19 -1.14 4.39
N ASP A 154 -10.14 -2.35 4.93
CA ASP A 154 -11.29 -3.25 5.14
C ASP A 154 -12.10 -3.50 3.86
N ALA A 155 -11.38 -3.73 2.76
CA ALA A 155 -11.92 -3.88 1.40
C ALA A 155 -12.27 -5.33 1.03
N SER A 156 -12.41 -6.20 2.04
CA SER A 156 -12.64 -7.64 1.85
C SER A 156 -13.86 -7.89 0.95
N TYR A 157 -13.68 -8.77 -0.04
CA TYR A 157 -14.70 -9.20 -1.01
C TYR A 157 -15.24 -8.11 -1.96
N MET A 158 -14.67 -6.89 -1.94
CA MET A 158 -15.07 -5.83 -2.87
C MET A 158 -14.29 -5.93 -4.19
N THR A 159 -14.96 -5.89 -5.33
CA THR A 159 -14.35 -5.80 -6.66
C THR A 159 -13.67 -4.44 -6.90
N LEU A 160 -12.78 -4.34 -7.90
CA LEU A 160 -12.13 -3.07 -8.22
C LEU A 160 -13.14 -1.96 -8.57
N ASP A 161 -14.20 -2.29 -9.30
CA ASP A 161 -15.23 -1.33 -9.69
C ASP A 161 -16.06 -0.82 -8.49
N GLU A 162 -16.35 -1.69 -7.52
CA GLU A 162 -16.99 -1.31 -6.24
C GLU A 162 -16.08 -0.41 -5.41
N LEU A 163 -14.77 -0.67 -5.41
CA LEU A 163 -13.78 0.16 -4.72
C LEU A 163 -13.66 1.55 -5.37
N ILE A 164 -13.66 1.63 -6.70
CA ILE A 164 -13.62 2.92 -7.44
C ILE A 164 -14.91 3.72 -7.21
N SER A 165 -16.07 3.07 -7.26
CA SER A 165 -17.36 3.75 -7.09
C SER A 165 -17.60 4.23 -5.66
N SER A 166 -17.25 3.43 -4.65
CA SER A 166 -17.37 3.80 -3.23
C SER A 166 -16.40 4.91 -2.82
N SER A 167 -15.26 5.03 -3.49
CA SER A 167 -14.22 5.99 -3.15
C SER A 167 -14.48 7.43 -3.63
N LYS A 168 -15.58 7.69 -4.37
CA LYS A 168 -15.92 9.01 -4.98
C LYS A 168 -14.79 9.57 -5.84
N VAL A 169 -14.11 8.71 -6.58
CA VAL A 169 -12.99 9.12 -7.42
C VAL A 169 -13.55 9.68 -8.73
N PRO A 170 -13.16 10.89 -9.17
CA PRO A 170 -13.62 11.43 -10.43
C PRO A 170 -13.16 10.51 -11.58
N LYS A 171 -14.10 10.14 -12.46
CA LYS A 171 -13.74 9.46 -13.72
C LYS A 171 -12.89 10.41 -14.55
N SER A 172 -11.81 9.91 -15.15
CA SER A 172 -11.13 10.66 -16.21
C SER A 172 -12.15 10.92 -17.32
N LYS A 173 -12.13 12.14 -17.87
CA LYS A 173 -13.09 12.58 -18.90
C LYS A 173 -12.60 12.23 -20.29
#